data_AF-A0A7C3PU41-F1
#
_entry.id   AF-A0A7C3PU41-F1
#
_cell.length_a   1.000
_cell.length_b   1.000
_cell.length_c   1.000
_cell.angle_alpha   90.00
_cell.angle_beta   90.00
_cell.angle_gamma   90.00
#
_symmetry.space_group_name_H-M   'P 1'
#
loop_
_entity.id
_entity.type
_entity.pdbx_description
1 polymer ?
#
loop_
_entity_poly.entity_id
_entity_poly.type
_entity_poly.pdbx_seq_one_letter_code
_entity_poly.pdbx_strand_id
1 'polypeptide(L)'
;MSVFPLRNSKSLPVLHLSGDASAGEVMIRGRLRLHIAKQRGFCHGVERALKRVRDALNERGNRRVFITSSILHNPQINEELRSAGVEFLSDSPDLWERVGPNDIAILPAFGVPSEVEARLRARGAKIVDTTCGSVVFVWKAVEQLALDGFTLVYHGRLGHEESTATLARFESACRRASRPVRYAVVADMSQAEALCQLIRQPMSARGPVRQ
;
A
#
# COMPACT_ATOMS: atom_id res chain seq x y z
N MET A 1 11.27 -7.50 26.02
CA MET A 1 10.15 -6.54 25.84
C MET A 1 10.59 -5.25 26.50
N SER A 2 10.86 -4.21 25.70
CA SER A 2 11.37 -2.94 26.23
C SER A 2 10.46 -1.81 25.74
N VAL A 3 9.84 -1.12 26.69
CA VAL A 3 8.99 0.06 26.46
C VAL A 3 9.88 1.29 26.68
N PHE A 4 9.94 2.18 25.69
CA PHE A 4 10.64 3.46 25.82
C PHE A 4 9.73 4.50 26.50
N PRO A 5 10.19 5.20 27.55
CA PRO A 5 9.39 6.24 28.19
C PRO A 5 9.50 7.55 27.40
N LEU A 6 8.38 8.08 26.93
CA LEU A 6 8.28 9.48 26.51
C LEU A 6 8.38 10.36 27.76
N ARG A 7 9.44 11.18 27.83
CA ARG A 7 9.67 12.14 28.90
C ARG A 7 8.66 13.28 28.76
N ASN A 8 7.50 13.16 29.41
CA ASN A 8 6.55 14.26 29.48
C ASN A 8 6.86 15.14 30.69
N SER A 9 7.17 16.40 30.42
CA SER A 9 7.37 17.43 31.42
C SER A 9 6.08 17.66 32.22
N LYS A 10 6.21 17.77 33.54
CA LYS A 10 5.20 18.21 34.53
C LYS A 10 3.80 17.59 34.39
N SER A 11 3.63 16.46 35.09
CA SER A 11 2.41 16.05 35.80
C SER A 11 1.06 16.29 35.09
N LEU A 12 0.78 15.50 34.05
CA LEU A 12 -0.60 15.17 33.68
C LEU A 12 -0.97 13.85 34.37
N PRO A 13 -2.14 13.73 35.01
CA PRO A 13 -2.54 12.49 35.65
C PRO A 13 -2.62 11.38 34.60
N VAL A 14 -1.88 10.29 34.82
CA VAL A 14 -1.99 9.06 34.06
C VAL A 14 -3.42 8.55 34.27
N LEU A 15 -4.24 8.61 33.21
CA LEU A 15 -5.59 8.07 33.28
C LEU A 15 -5.51 6.55 33.26
N HIS A 16 -5.89 5.93 34.38
CA HIS A 16 -6.09 4.49 34.46
C HIS A 16 -7.28 4.09 33.58
N LEU A 17 -6.99 3.37 32.50
CA LEU A 17 -7.99 2.74 31.64
C LEU A 17 -8.55 1.53 32.39
N SER A 18 -9.83 1.60 32.76
CA SER A 18 -10.60 0.47 33.27
C SER A 18 -11.74 0.22 32.30
N GLY A 19 -11.59 -0.81 31.46
CA GLY A 19 -12.59 -1.17 30.46
C GLY A 19 -12.11 -2.28 29.54
N ASP A 20 -13.02 -3.23 29.28
CA ASP A 20 -12.84 -4.28 28.28
C ASP A 20 -12.84 -3.64 26.88
N ALA A 21 -11.73 -3.76 26.16
CA ALA A 21 -11.48 -3.13 24.85
C ALA A 21 -12.49 -3.56 23.75
N SER A 22 -13.35 -4.53 24.04
CA SER A 22 -14.32 -5.10 23.12
C SER A 22 -15.59 -4.28 22.89
N ALA A 23 -15.87 -3.19 23.61
CA ALA A 23 -17.11 -2.39 23.43
C ALA A 23 -16.91 -0.94 22.94
N GLY A 24 -15.67 -0.49 22.75
CA GLY A 24 -15.37 0.95 22.68
C GLY A 24 -15.47 1.58 24.07
N GLU A 25 -14.78 2.70 24.27
CA GLU A 25 -14.61 3.27 25.61
C GLU A 25 -15.20 4.68 25.68
N VAL A 26 -15.92 4.99 26.76
CA VAL A 26 -16.39 6.35 27.03
C VAL A 26 -15.72 6.85 28.31
N MET A 27 -14.95 7.93 28.19
CA MET A 27 -14.24 8.54 29.31
C MET A 27 -14.92 9.86 29.67
N ILE A 28 -15.25 10.04 30.94
CA ILE A 28 -15.98 11.23 31.42
C ILE A 28 -15.10 12.01 32.39
N ARG A 29 -14.90 13.31 32.15
CA ARG A 29 -14.19 14.22 33.05
C ARG A 29 -14.99 15.51 33.23
N GLY A 30 -15.74 15.60 34.32
CA GLY A 30 -16.69 16.68 34.56
C GLY A 30 -17.75 16.72 33.45
N ARG A 31 -17.80 17.80 32.67
CA ARG A 31 -18.70 17.95 31.52
C ARG A 31 -18.15 17.39 30.20
N LEU A 32 -16.87 16.99 30.15
CA LEU A 32 -16.26 16.41 28.95
C LEU A 32 -16.57 14.91 28.85
N ARG A 33 -17.06 14.46 27.70
CA ARG A 33 -17.17 13.04 27.33
C ARG A 33 -16.30 12.77 26.11
N LEU A 34 -15.39 11.82 26.23
CA LEU A 34 -14.54 11.34 25.15
C LEU A 34 -15.00 9.94 24.75
N HIS A 35 -15.40 9.78 23.50
CA HIS A 35 -15.78 8.49 22.93
C HIS A 35 -14.61 7.95 22.11
N ILE A 36 -14.10 6.79 22.49
CA ILE A 36 -13.00 6.12 21.81
C ILE A 36 -13.55 4.92 21.06
N ALA A 37 -13.31 4.90 19.74
CA ALA A 37 -13.73 3.81 18.89
C ALA A 37 -13.12 2.46 19.32
N LYS A 38 -13.94 1.40 19.25
CA LYS A 38 -13.53 0.01 19.49
C LYS A 38 -12.41 -0.42 18.54
N GLN A 39 -12.61 -0.16 17.25
CA GLN A 39 -11.64 -0.48 16.20
C GLN A 39 -10.83 0.78 15.90
N ARG A 40 -9.58 0.80 16.34
CA ARG A 40 -8.66 1.92 16.16
C ARG A 40 -7.23 1.41 16.04
N GLY A 41 -6.37 2.18 15.38
CA GLY A 41 -4.96 1.83 15.21
C GLY A 41 -4.69 1.02 13.94
N PHE A 42 -3.67 0.18 14.00
CA PHE A 42 -3.18 -0.55 12.84
C PHE A 42 -4.03 -1.76 12.50
N CYS A 43 -4.33 -1.94 11.21
CA CYS A 43 -4.92 -3.18 10.74
C CYS A 43 -3.85 -4.28 10.67
N HIS A 44 -4.30 -5.52 10.58
CA HIS A 44 -3.41 -6.69 10.48
C HIS A 44 -2.36 -6.58 9.36
N GLY A 45 -2.74 -6.00 8.21
CA GLY A 45 -1.83 -5.77 7.09
C GLY A 45 -0.69 -4.82 7.45
N VAL A 46 -1.01 -3.73 8.14
CA VAL A 46 -0.03 -2.75 8.61
C VAL A 46 0.90 -3.37 9.66
N GLU A 47 0.37 -4.09 10.64
CA GLU A 47 1.18 -4.75 11.67
C GLU A 47 2.17 -5.76 11.06
N ARG A 48 1.71 -6.55 10.08
CA ARG A 48 2.57 -7.49 9.34
C ARG A 48 3.65 -6.78 8.55
N ALA A 49 3.31 -5.68 7.87
CA ALA A 49 4.28 -4.90 7.10
C ALA A 49 5.38 -4.36 8.02
N LEU A 50 5.01 -3.71 9.12
CA LEU A 50 5.97 -3.19 10.11
C LEU A 50 6.81 -4.30 10.74
N LYS A 51 6.21 -5.46 11.04
CA LYS A 51 6.97 -6.60 11.55
C LYS A 51 8.03 -7.05 10.55
N ARG A 52 7.67 -7.22 9.27
CA ARG A 52 8.62 -7.63 8.21
C ARG A 52 9.76 -6.64 8.05
N VAL A 53 9.47 -5.34 8.12
CA VAL A 53 10.52 -4.31 8.08
C VAL A 53 11.44 -4.44 9.29
N ARG A 54 10.89 -4.58 10.51
CA ARG A 54 11.70 -4.76 11.73
C ARG A 54 12.58 -6.01 11.66
N ASP A 55 12.02 -7.14 11.23
CA ASP A 55 12.77 -8.39 11.05
C ASP A 55 13.92 -8.17 10.05
N ALA A 56 13.63 -7.56 8.89
CA ALA A 56 14.64 -7.23 7.88
C ALA A 56 15.74 -6.30 8.42
N LEU A 57 15.38 -5.30 9.24
CA LEU A 57 16.34 -4.40 9.87
C LEU A 57 17.22 -5.10 10.91
N ASN A 58 16.67 -6.06 11.66
CA ASN A 58 17.41 -6.83 12.65
C ASN A 58 18.36 -7.85 12.01
N GLU A 59 17.95 -8.44 10.88
CA GLU A 59 18.70 -9.48 10.17
C GLU A 59 19.67 -8.91 9.11
N ARG A 60 19.69 -7.60 8.88
CA ARG A 60 20.45 -6.99 7.77
C ARG A 60 21.97 -7.11 7.92
N GLY A 61 22.50 -7.21 9.13
CA GLY A 61 23.94 -7.09 9.37
C GLY A 61 24.49 -5.75 8.84
N ASN A 62 25.48 -5.80 7.95
CA ASN A 62 26.09 -4.61 7.33
C ASN A 62 25.40 -4.17 6.03
N ARG A 63 24.28 -4.80 5.64
CA ARG A 63 23.56 -4.49 4.40
C ARG A 63 22.81 -3.17 4.53
N ARG A 64 22.80 -2.37 3.47
CA ARG A 64 21.93 -1.18 3.39
C ARG A 64 20.50 -1.61 3.10
N VAL A 65 19.56 -0.81 3.55
CA VAL A 65 18.13 -1.07 3.39
C VAL A 65 17.52 0.11 2.66
N PHE A 66 16.92 -0.18 1.51
CA PHE A 66 16.21 0.78 0.69
C PHE A 66 14.71 0.49 0.76
N ILE A 67 13.89 1.52 0.61
CA ILE A 67 12.45 1.41 0.38
C ILE A 67 12.07 2.26 -0.83
N THR A 68 11.12 1.80 -1.65
CA THR A 68 10.81 2.47 -2.93
C THR A 68 10.22 3.87 -2.77
N SER A 69 9.30 4.03 -1.82
CA SER A 69 8.64 5.28 -1.47
C SER A 69 8.37 5.27 0.03
N SER A 70 7.11 5.40 0.48
CA SER A 70 6.76 5.28 1.90
C SER A 70 6.40 3.85 2.28
N ILE A 71 6.64 3.41 3.53
CA ILE A 71 6.12 2.10 3.97
C ILE A 71 4.59 2.11 4.05
N LEU A 72 4.05 3.25 4.51
CA LEU A 72 2.66 3.58 4.75
C LEU A 72 2.52 5.11 4.64
N HIS A 73 1.30 5.61 4.43
CA HIS A 73 0.98 7.04 4.56
C HIS A 73 0.92 7.51 6.03
N ASN A 74 1.98 7.22 6.80
CA ASN A 74 2.17 7.69 8.16
C ASN A 74 3.57 8.34 8.30
N PRO A 75 3.66 9.68 8.39
CA PRO A 75 4.94 10.37 8.39
C PRO A 75 5.83 9.98 9.59
N GLN A 76 5.24 9.75 10.77
CA GLN A 76 5.99 9.37 11.97
C GLN A 76 6.71 8.03 11.77
N ILE A 77 6.00 7.02 11.26
CA ILE A 77 6.60 5.71 10.98
C ILE A 77 7.71 5.82 9.93
N ASN A 78 7.52 6.64 8.88
CA ASN A 78 8.56 6.81 7.87
C ASN A 78 9.80 7.52 8.43
N GLU A 79 9.63 8.45 9.37
CA GLU A 79 10.75 9.11 10.04
C GLU A 79 11.52 8.16 10.98
N GLU A 80 10.80 7.28 11.68
CA GLU A 80 11.40 6.21 12.47
C GLU A 80 12.26 5.27 11.60
N LEU A 81 11.80 4.96 10.38
CA LEU A 81 12.59 4.17 9.43
C LEU A 81 13.84 4.90 8.93
N ARG A 82 13.74 6.20 8.63
CA ARG A 82 14.91 7.02 8.26
C ARG A 82 15.93 7.05 9.40
N SER A 83 15.47 7.29 10.62
CA SER A 83 16.29 7.25 11.83
C SER A 83 16.95 5.88 12.06
N ALA A 84 16.34 4.79 11.60
CA ALA A 84 16.90 3.44 11.66
C ALA A 84 17.87 3.10 10.51
N GLY A 85 18.14 4.06 9.61
CA GLY A 85 19.08 3.93 8.50
C GLY A 85 18.47 3.38 7.20
N VAL A 86 17.15 3.49 7.02
CA VAL A 86 16.49 3.13 5.76
C VAL A 86 16.56 4.31 4.79
N GLU A 87 17.05 4.06 3.57
CA GLU A 87 17.14 5.04 2.48
C GLU A 87 15.89 4.95 1.58
N PHE A 88 15.29 6.08 1.24
CA PHE A 88 14.04 6.13 0.46
C PHE A 88 14.37 6.45 -0.99
N LEU A 89 14.13 5.52 -1.91
CA LEU A 89 14.44 5.68 -3.34
C LEU A 89 13.63 6.80 -4.02
N SER A 90 12.54 7.24 -3.39
CA SER A 90 11.76 8.40 -3.81
C SER A 90 12.45 9.74 -3.54
N ASP A 91 13.41 9.77 -2.62
CA ASP A 91 14.03 11.03 -2.18
C ASP A 91 14.99 11.58 -3.24
N SER A 92 15.62 10.70 -4.06
CA SER A 92 16.43 11.13 -5.19
C SER A 92 16.65 10.02 -6.24
N PRO A 93 16.66 10.35 -7.56
CA PRO A 93 16.87 9.36 -8.62
C PRO A 93 18.19 8.59 -8.56
N ASP A 94 19.28 9.19 -8.05
CA ASP A 94 20.60 8.55 -7.96
C ASP A 94 20.61 7.36 -6.99
N LEU A 95 19.72 7.35 -5.99
CA LEU A 95 19.60 6.24 -5.05
C LEU A 95 19.26 4.92 -5.75
N TRP A 96 18.52 4.97 -6.87
CA TRP A 96 18.25 3.78 -7.67
C TRP A 96 19.53 3.14 -8.23
N GLU A 97 20.52 3.95 -8.58
CA GLU A 97 21.79 3.46 -9.12
C GLU A 97 22.73 2.95 -8.01
N ARG A 98 22.47 3.32 -6.76
CA ARG A 98 23.23 2.85 -5.59
C ARG A 98 22.80 1.48 -5.09
N VAL A 99 21.60 1.00 -5.45
CA VAL A 99 21.11 -0.33 -5.06
C VAL A 99 21.91 -1.43 -5.75
N GLY A 100 22.41 -2.40 -4.99
CA GLY A 100 23.20 -3.52 -5.51
C GLY A 100 22.97 -4.87 -4.80
N PRO A 101 23.79 -5.89 -5.13
CA PRO A 101 23.57 -7.28 -4.71
C PRO A 101 23.59 -7.52 -3.19
N ASN A 102 24.31 -6.68 -2.45
CA ASN A 102 24.41 -6.79 -0.99
C ASN A 102 23.33 -6.01 -0.25
N ASP A 103 22.41 -5.34 -0.94
CA ASP A 103 21.40 -4.51 -0.30
C ASP A 103 20.07 -5.26 -0.13
N ILE A 104 19.20 -4.68 0.69
CA ILE A 104 17.82 -5.11 0.88
C ILE A 104 16.93 -4.02 0.30
N ALA A 105 15.95 -4.39 -0.52
CA ALA A 105 14.93 -3.48 -1.01
C ALA A 105 13.56 -3.89 -0.46
N ILE A 106 12.93 -2.98 0.28
CA ILE A 106 11.60 -3.15 0.86
C ILE A 106 10.57 -2.64 -0.15
N LEU A 107 9.57 -3.47 -0.44
CA LEU A 107 8.37 -3.04 -1.15
C LEU A 107 7.30 -2.67 -0.11
N PRO A 108 6.56 -1.57 -0.29
CA PRO A 108 5.63 -1.03 0.70
C PRO A 108 4.33 -1.83 0.78
N ALA A 109 3.50 -1.52 1.79
CA ALA A 109 2.32 -2.33 2.09
C ALA A 109 1.21 -2.26 1.01
N PHE A 110 1.17 -1.19 0.22
CA PHE A 110 0.27 -1.03 -0.93
C PHE A 110 0.86 -1.59 -2.23
N GLY A 111 2.09 -2.13 -2.18
CA GLY A 111 2.77 -2.78 -3.29
C GLY A 111 3.43 -1.83 -4.29
N VAL A 112 3.97 -2.40 -5.37
CA VAL A 112 4.63 -1.67 -6.47
C VAL A 112 4.25 -2.26 -7.83
N PRO A 113 4.39 -1.49 -8.92
CA PRO A 113 4.38 -2.04 -10.27
C PRO A 113 5.41 -3.16 -10.47
N SER A 114 5.07 -4.13 -11.33
CA SER A 114 5.91 -5.31 -11.57
C SER A 114 7.31 -4.93 -12.08
N GLU A 115 7.41 -3.86 -12.85
CA GLU A 115 8.64 -3.32 -13.42
C GLU A 115 9.58 -2.77 -12.35
N VAL A 116 9.03 -2.19 -11.27
CA VAL A 116 9.81 -1.67 -10.15
C VAL A 116 10.46 -2.82 -9.37
N GLU A 117 9.69 -3.86 -9.06
CA GLU A 117 10.22 -5.07 -8.42
C GLU A 117 11.29 -5.73 -9.32
N ALA A 118 11.01 -5.86 -10.62
CA ALA A 118 11.96 -6.42 -11.58
C ALA A 118 13.27 -5.62 -11.66
N ARG A 119 13.20 -4.28 -11.64
CA ARG A 119 14.38 -3.39 -11.63
C ARG A 119 15.26 -3.62 -10.41
N LEU A 120 14.66 -3.80 -9.23
CA LEU A 120 15.39 -4.06 -7.98
C LEU A 120 16.02 -5.45 -7.97
N ARG A 121 15.29 -6.46 -8.45
CA ARG A 121 15.81 -7.84 -8.59
C ARG A 121 16.96 -7.91 -9.59
N ALA A 122 16.86 -7.20 -10.72
CA ALA A 122 17.92 -7.13 -11.72
C ALA A 122 19.23 -6.51 -11.19
N ARG A 123 19.13 -5.64 -10.17
CA ARG A 123 20.29 -5.10 -9.43
C ARG A 123 20.85 -6.05 -8.36
N GLY A 124 20.24 -7.22 -8.19
CA GLY A 124 20.66 -8.25 -7.23
C GLY A 124 20.19 -8.02 -5.79
N ALA A 125 19.37 -6.99 -5.52
CA ALA A 125 18.92 -6.70 -4.17
C ALA A 125 18.00 -7.81 -3.61
N LYS A 126 18.12 -8.10 -2.31
CA LYS A 126 17.18 -8.99 -1.62
C LYS A 126 15.86 -8.25 -1.42
N ILE A 127 14.80 -8.77 -2.02
CA ILE A 127 13.46 -8.18 -1.89
C ILE A 127 12.81 -8.60 -0.57
N VAL A 128 12.33 -7.62 0.18
CA VAL A 128 11.42 -7.79 1.32
C VAL A 128 10.08 -7.20 0.94
N ASP A 129 9.19 -8.04 0.44
CA ASP A 129 7.84 -7.63 0.05
C ASP A 129 6.95 -7.49 1.28
N THR A 130 6.43 -6.28 1.55
CA THR A 130 5.50 -6.04 2.66
C THR A 130 4.06 -5.84 2.23
N THR A 131 3.75 -6.09 0.94
CA THR A 131 2.42 -5.92 0.37
C THR A 131 1.37 -6.64 1.21
N CYS A 132 0.29 -5.93 1.55
CA CYS A 132 -0.82 -6.43 2.33
C CYS A 132 -1.49 -7.63 1.63
N GLY A 133 -1.85 -8.66 2.38
CA GLY A 133 -2.53 -9.85 1.83
C GLY A 133 -3.84 -9.52 1.10
N SER A 134 -4.56 -8.49 1.55
CA SER A 134 -5.76 -8.00 0.87
C SER A 134 -5.47 -7.39 -0.50
N VAL A 135 -4.33 -6.69 -0.64
CA VAL A 135 -3.89 -6.12 -1.93
C VAL A 135 -3.45 -7.25 -2.87
N VAL A 136 -2.69 -8.22 -2.36
CA VAL A 136 -2.29 -9.41 -3.14
C VAL A 136 -3.52 -10.20 -3.62
N PHE A 137 -4.57 -10.28 -2.82
CA PHE A 137 -5.83 -10.90 -3.23
C PHE A 137 -6.45 -10.18 -4.44
N VAL A 138 -6.50 -8.84 -4.42
CA VAL A 138 -6.97 -8.04 -5.56
C VAL A 138 -6.09 -8.25 -6.80
N TRP A 139 -4.76 -8.29 -6.63
CA TRP A 139 -3.84 -8.54 -7.76
C TRP A 139 -4.10 -9.87 -8.45
N LYS A 140 -4.28 -10.95 -7.68
CA LYS A 140 -4.63 -12.25 -8.25
C LYS A 140 -5.95 -12.22 -9.01
N ALA A 141 -6.95 -11.51 -8.49
CA ALA A 141 -8.24 -11.38 -9.14
C ALA A 141 -8.13 -10.62 -10.48
N VAL A 142 -7.43 -9.48 -10.52
CA VAL A 142 -7.28 -8.72 -11.77
C VAL A 142 -6.43 -9.46 -12.80
N GLU A 143 -5.37 -10.14 -12.38
CA GLU A 143 -4.55 -10.97 -13.27
C GLU A 143 -5.38 -12.09 -13.90
N GLN A 144 -6.21 -12.78 -13.11
CA GLN A 144 -7.09 -13.84 -13.61
C GLN A 144 -8.13 -13.29 -14.61
N LEU A 145 -8.77 -12.16 -14.29
CA LEU A 145 -9.71 -11.50 -15.20
C LEU A 145 -9.08 -11.16 -16.56
N ALA A 146 -7.83 -10.70 -16.56
CA ALA A 146 -7.10 -10.43 -17.79
C ALA A 146 -6.88 -11.72 -18.62
N LEU A 147 -6.47 -12.81 -17.98
CA LEU A 147 -6.23 -14.10 -18.65
C LEU A 147 -7.50 -14.72 -19.23
N ASP A 148 -8.63 -14.56 -18.53
CA ASP A 148 -9.94 -15.01 -18.99
C ASP A 148 -10.52 -14.11 -20.11
N GLY A 149 -9.84 -13.01 -20.40
CA GLY A 149 -10.15 -12.11 -21.50
C GLY A 149 -11.29 -11.13 -21.19
N PHE A 150 -11.48 -10.77 -19.92
CA PHE A 150 -12.45 -9.76 -19.47
C PHE A 150 -11.87 -8.34 -19.57
N THR A 151 -12.76 -7.37 -19.82
CA THR A 151 -12.45 -5.95 -19.64
C THR A 151 -12.59 -5.59 -18.17
N LEU A 152 -11.55 -4.99 -17.58
CA LEU A 152 -11.56 -4.56 -16.18
C LEU A 152 -12.22 -3.18 -16.03
N VAL A 153 -13.16 -3.05 -15.08
CA VAL A 153 -13.59 -1.75 -14.57
C VAL A 153 -12.98 -1.58 -13.18
N TYR A 154 -12.02 -0.69 -13.06
CA TYR A 154 -11.32 -0.42 -11.80
C TYR A 154 -11.87 0.86 -11.16
N HIS A 155 -12.50 0.74 -9.99
CA HIS A 155 -12.90 1.91 -9.23
C HIS A 155 -11.76 2.36 -8.31
N GLY A 156 -11.27 3.57 -8.52
CA GLY A 156 -10.21 4.13 -7.70
C GLY A 156 -9.58 5.37 -8.33
N ARG A 157 -8.61 5.95 -7.61
CA ARG A 157 -7.89 7.13 -8.08
C ARG A 157 -6.73 6.73 -8.96
N LEU A 158 -6.71 7.25 -10.19
CA LEU A 158 -5.55 7.12 -11.08
C LEU A 158 -4.33 7.78 -10.45
N GLY A 159 -3.16 7.13 -10.53
CA GLY A 159 -1.90 7.63 -9.98
C GLY A 159 -1.69 7.38 -8.48
N HIS A 160 -2.69 6.90 -7.74
CA HIS A 160 -2.48 6.42 -6.37
C HIS A 160 -1.64 5.14 -6.38
N GLU A 161 -0.70 4.97 -5.44
CA GLU A 161 0.31 3.90 -5.48
C GLU A 161 -0.32 2.50 -5.62
N GLU A 162 -1.36 2.20 -4.83
CA GLU A 162 -2.10 0.93 -4.90
C GLU A 162 -2.81 0.73 -6.26
N SER A 163 -3.39 1.79 -6.84
CA SER A 163 -4.02 1.72 -8.16
C SER A 163 -3.00 1.46 -9.25
N THR A 164 -1.87 2.17 -9.20
CA THR A 164 -0.78 2.02 -10.17
C THR A 164 -0.19 0.61 -10.11
N ALA A 165 0.05 0.07 -8.91
CA ALA A 165 0.53 -1.28 -8.73
C ALA A 165 -0.47 -2.32 -9.24
N THR A 166 -1.76 -2.16 -8.93
CA THR A 166 -2.82 -3.10 -9.35
C THR A 166 -3.04 -3.08 -10.86
N LEU A 167 -3.07 -1.91 -11.49
CA LEU A 167 -3.22 -1.79 -12.94
C LEU A 167 -2.00 -2.33 -13.68
N ALA A 168 -0.78 -2.13 -13.17
CA ALA A 168 0.42 -2.73 -13.74
C ALA A 168 0.38 -4.28 -13.72
N ARG A 169 -0.22 -4.87 -12.68
CA ARG A 169 -0.44 -6.33 -12.61
C ARG A 169 -1.42 -6.80 -13.68
N PHE A 170 -2.53 -6.08 -13.84
CA PHE A 170 -3.50 -6.33 -14.91
C PHE A 170 -2.82 -6.23 -16.29
N GLU A 171 -2.15 -5.12 -16.59
CA GLU A 171 -1.45 -4.88 -17.87
C GLU A 171 -0.38 -5.93 -18.18
N SER A 172 0.38 -6.36 -17.17
CA SER A 172 1.35 -7.45 -17.32
C SER A 172 0.67 -8.77 -17.71
N ALA A 173 -0.49 -9.08 -17.12
CA ALA A 173 -1.28 -10.24 -17.49
C ALA A 173 -1.93 -10.12 -18.88
N CYS A 174 -2.33 -8.92 -19.30
CA CYS A 174 -2.85 -8.66 -20.65
C CYS A 174 -1.89 -9.11 -21.75
N ARG A 175 -0.58 -8.95 -21.56
CA ARG A 175 0.45 -9.39 -22.53
C ARG A 175 0.47 -10.91 -22.74
N ARG A 176 -0.09 -11.68 -21.80
CA ARG A 176 -0.18 -13.14 -21.83
C ARG A 176 -1.60 -13.64 -22.16
N ALA A 177 -2.57 -12.74 -22.27
CA ALA A 177 -3.95 -13.08 -22.56
C ALA A 177 -4.10 -13.56 -24.02
N SER A 178 -5.03 -14.49 -24.25
CA SER A 178 -5.28 -15.04 -25.59
C SER A 178 -5.96 -14.04 -26.55
N ARG A 179 -6.44 -12.90 -26.04
CA ARG A 179 -7.10 -11.84 -26.80
C ARG A 179 -6.78 -10.47 -26.21
N PRO A 180 -6.87 -9.38 -26.98
CA PRO A 180 -6.74 -8.02 -26.44
C PRO A 180 -7.79 -7.73 -25.36
N VAL A 181 -7.34 -7.36 -24.18
CA VAL A 181 -8.16 -6.93 -23.04
C VAL A 181 -7.90 -5.45 -22.74
N ARG A 182 -8.91 -4.77 -22.21
CA ARG A 182 -8.88 -3.33 -21.89
C ARG A 182 -9.25 -3.12 -20.43
N TYR A 183 -9.00 -1.92 -19.94
CA TYR A 183 -9.56 -1.48 -18.66
C TYR A 183 -10.08 -0.04 -18.74
N ALA A 184 -10.99 0.30 -17.84
CA ALA A 184 -11.43 1.65 -17.59
C ALA A 184 -11.30 1.95 -16.10
N VAL A 185 -10.79 3.14 -15.77
CA VAL A 185 -10.69 3.62 -14.38
C VAL A 185 -11.85 4.57 -14.11
N VAL A 186 -12.57 4.34 -13.01
CA VAL A 186 -13.71 5.16 -12.58
C VAL A 186 -13.36 5.77 -11.22
N ALA A 187 -13.16 7.08 -11.18
CA ALA A 187 -12.74 7.79 -9.96
C ALA A 187 -13.91 8.26 -9.09
N ASP A 188 -15.07 8.51 -9.69
CA ASP A 188 -16.22 9.11 -9.02
C ASP A 188 -17.57 8.68 -9.65
N MET A 189 -18.66 9.15 -9.06
CA MET A 189 -20.02 8.83 -9.48
C MET A 189 -20.36 9.35 -10.88
N SER A 190 -19.84 10.51 -11.28
CA SER A 190 -20.09 11.08 -12.61
C SER A 190 -19.49 10.19 -13.70
N GLN A 191 -18.26 9.72 -13.49
CA GLN A 191 -17.62 8.76 -14.39
C GLN A 191 -18.33 7.41 -14.40
N ALA A 192 -18.85 6.95 -13.24
CA ALA A 192 -19.62 5.72 -13.16
C ALA A 192 -20.92 5.80 -13.97
N GLU A 193 -21.63 6.92 -13.88
CA GLU A 193 -22.85 7.19 -14.66
C GLU A 193 -22.55 7.23 -16.16
N ALA A 194 -21.49 7.93 -16.57
CA ALA A 194 -21.06 7.98 -17.97
C ALA A 194 -20.73 6.58 -18.52
N LEU A 195 -20.01 5.76 -17.74
CA LEU A 195 -19.73 4.37 -18.12
C LEU A 195 -21.01 3.54 -18.22
N CYS A 196 -21.96 3.70 -17.29
CA CYS A 196 -23.25 3.01 -17.35
C CYS A 196 -24.06 3.40 -18.59
N GLN A 197 -24.07 4.68 -18.96
CA GLN A 197 -24.73 5.14 -20.19
C GLN A 197 -24.10 4.48 -21.42
N LEU A 198 -22.76 4.44 -21.50
CA LEU A 198 -22.05 3.78 -22.59
C LEU A 198 -22.37 2.28 -22.68
N ILE A 199 -22.41 1.57 -21.54
CA ILE A 199 -22.71 0.13 -21.48
C ILE A 199 -24.17 -0.16 -21.85
N ARG A 200 -25.10 0.74 -21.56
CA ARG A 200 -26.53 0.57 -21.89
C ARG A 200 -26.86 0.93 -23.34
N GLN A 201 -26.02 1.69 -24.04
CA GLN A 201 -26.24 2.00 -25.44
C GLN A 201 -26.13 0.73 -26.31
N PRO A 202 -27.02 0.55 -27.32
CA PRO A 202 -26.93 -0.55 -28.27
C PRO A 202 -25.60 -0.48 -29.03
N MET A 203 -25.02 -1.64 -29.37
CA MET A 203 -23.70 -1.70 -30.02
C MET A 203 -23.63 -0.90 -31.33
N SER A 204 -24.74 -0.75 -32.04
CA SER A 204 -24.85 0.07 -33.26
C SER A 204 -24.68 1.57 -33.04
N ALA A 205 -24.86 2.06 -31.81
CA ALA A 205 -24.76 3.47 -31.43
C ALA A 205 -23.40 3.84 -30.81
N ARG A 206 -22.53 2.86 -30.55
CA ARG A 206 -21.19 3.11 -29.98
C ARG A 206 -20.25 3.51 -31.11
N GLY A 207 -19.84 4.78 -31.12
CA GLY A 207 -18.79 5.26 -32.02
C GLY A 207 -17.46 4.49 -31.82
N PRO A 208 -16.48 4.65 -32.73
CA PRO A 208 -15.20 3.98 -32.60
C PRO A 208 -14.57 4.30 -31.24
N VAL A 209 -14.17 3.25 -30.51
CA VAL A 209 -13.48 3.37 -29.22
C VAL A 209 -12.16 4.11 -29.47
N ARG A 210 -12.05 5.37 -29.01
CA ARG A 210 -10.79 6.10 -29.04
C ARG A 210 -9.84 5.46 -28.02
N GLN A 211 -8.63 5.16 -28.50
CA GLN A 211 -7.53 4.61 -27.70
C GLN A 211 -6.97 5.65 -26.73
#